data_AF-A0AAD7SPM0-F1
#
_entry.id   AF-A0AAD7SPM0-F1
#
_cell.length_a   1.000
_cell.length_b   1.000
_cell.length_c   1.000
_cell.angle_alpha   90.00
_cell.angle_beta   90.00
_cell.angle_gamma   90.00
#
_symmetry.space_group_name_H-M   'P 1'
#
loop_
_entity.id
_entity.type
_entity.pdbx_description
1 polymer ?
#
loop_
_entity_poly.entity_id
_entity_poly.type
_entity_poly.pdbx_seq_one_letter_code
_entity_poly.pdbx_strand_id
1 'polypeptide(L)'
;MRWGQDYYRNYRRIVHFWKQAIGVTEDPSALRRWMIAGPEVSHLVAQYEAACGTKEGTEHTSHHEETERAQRVFFENVEKLSQAMKDMGNPFQEESRDLLSLDTKDIAHHTAAELIGTHLEKCKVRFQEFMKGLEGEEESTFYEPIKKNRVDFFRQVPASVDSSKQKVLKEDCQLFSKLFISCQSRECDLKEFFRHENQSHPAALSDGGKLHTCQKSHLTTILESQVTTPEAEPDADTIIIDGAALKAETRSKRGRGVRRRVTGKGKIPSNWRNFLRENDNKAELFNFLADKIAHVATPNVVIVTKEEDAVSNRTINLAGVAPCSREEADTRIFVHARHATEAGSKVIMVKASDTDVVVIAVSVLQALQELGLQQLWVAFGQGQHLRWVPVHDLCCTLAEKSKGMLFFHAFTGCDVISAFRGKGKKSAWQTWDVCDEASGVFSKLSQYPPVVDDEDLKTLREFVVMMYDRSSTAEGVDDARLDMFARKQRPYEAIPPTRSALKQHVKRAAYQAGCIWSLSTVRQPETQTPANWGWTKKGDLWQIVWTELSPIAESCQQLTKCGCKSECCSRCKCYCFGLTCTALCSCRCEV
;
A
#
# COMPACT_ATOMS: atom_id res chain seq x y z
N MET A 1 -37.64 -45.11 0.06
CA MET A 1 -36.18 -44.87 -0.01
C MET A 1 -35.83 -43.95 -1.19
N ARG A 2 -36.27 -42.68 -1.13
CA ARG A 2 -35.87 -41.64 -2.10
C ARG A 2 -35.63 -40.34 -1.32
N TRP A 3 -34.53 -40.31 -0.58
CA TRP A 3 -34.07 -39.14 0.20
C TRP A 3 -32.56 -38.93 0.04
N GLY A 4 -31.93 -39.57 -0.94
CA GLY A 4 -30.47 -39.54 -1.16
C GLY A 4 -30.01 -38.87 -2.46
N GLN A 5 -30.91 -38.46 -3.35
CA GLN A 5 -30.54 -37.87 -4.66
C GLN A 5 -30.80 -36.36 -4.78
N ASP A 6 -31.61 -35.75 -3.90
CA ASP A 6 -31.88 -34.30 -3.94
C ASP A 6 -30.80 -33.47 -3.26
N TYR A 7 -30.03 -34.06 -2.33
CA TYR A 7 -28.90 -33.39 -1.68
C TYR A 7 -27.76 -33.08 -2.67
N TYR A 8 -27.51 -33.96 -3.65
CA TYR A 8 -26.47 -33.78 -4.66
C TYR A 8 -26.90 -32.86 -5.83
N ARG A 9 -28.20 -32.78 -6.14
CA ARG A 9 -28.74 -31.87 -7.17
C ARG A 9 -28.78 -30.41 -6.71
N ASN A 10 -29.11 -30.18 -5.42
CA ASN A 10 -29.06 -28.84 -4.84
C ASN A 10 -27.63 -28.35 -4.62
N TYR A 11 -26.69 -29.24 -4.26
CA TYR A 11 -25.26 -28.88 -4.21
C TYR A 11 -24.73 -28.42 -5.58
N ARG A 12 -25.13 -29.08 -6.68
CA ARG A 12 -24.74 -28.67 -8.03
C ARG A 12 -25.42 -27.38 -8.49
N ARG A 13 -26.68 -27.09 -8.13
CA ARG A 13 -27.38 -25.83 -8.50
C ARG A 13 -26.91 -24.63 -7.67
N ILE A 14 -26.56 -24.83 -6.40
CA ILE A 14 -25.90 -23.82 -5.57
C ILE A 14 -24.49 -23.57 -6.13
N VAL A 15 -23.72 -24.61 -6.44
CA VAL A 15 -22.43 -24.44 -7.15
C VAL A 15 -22.59 -23.83 -8.56
N HIS A 16 -23.76 -23.94 -9.23
CA HIS A 16 -24.00 -23.38 -10.56
C HIS A 16 -24.46 -21.91 -10.54
N PHE A 17 -25.30 -21.51 -9.59
CA PHE A 17 -25.70 -20.11 -9.37
C PHE A 17 -24.50 -19.27 -8.92
N TRP A 18 -23.62 -19.86 -8.10
CA TRP A 18 -22.34 -19.28 -7.72
C TRP A 18 -21.24 -19.42 -8.81
N LYS A 19 -21.49 -20.16 -9.92
CA LYS A 19 -20.63 -20.23 -11.13
C LYS A 19 -21.03 -19.27 -12.26
N GLN A 20 -22.26 -18.76 -12.31
CA GLN A 20 -22.77 -17.95 -13.43
C GLN A 20 -22.74 -16.43 -13.21
N ALA A 21 -22.27 -15.94 -12.06
CA ALA A 21 -21.94 -14.53 -11.83
C ALA A 21 -20.42 -14.27 -11.93
N ILE A 22 -19.76 -14.93 -12.90
CA ILE A 22 -18.30 -14.96 -13.02
C ILE A 22 -17.88 -14.30 -14.33
N GLY A 23 -17.28 -13.12 -14.17
CA GLY A 23 -16.63 -12.37 -15.24
C GLY A 23 -17.34 -11.05 -15.52
N VAL A 24 -16.73 -9.95 -15.08
CA VAL A 24 -16.40 -8.77 -15.91
C VAL A 24 -16.31 -7.51 -15.01
N THR A 25 -15.15 -6.90 -14.79
CA THR A 25 -13.79 -7.23 -15.26
C THR A 25 -12.79 -6.37 -14.49
N GLU A 26 -11.67 -6.98 -14.08
CA GLU A 26 -10.34 -6.36 -13.84
C GLU A 26 -9.77 -6.24 -12.42
N ASP A 27 -10.29 -6.94 -11.41
CA ASP A 27 -9.56 -7.15 -10.15
C ASP A 27 -10.12 -8.39 -9.39
N PRO A 28 -9.48 -9.56 -9.55
CA PRO A 28 -9.85 -10.82 -8.90
C PRO A 28 -9.63 -10.87 -7.38
N SER A 29 -9.00 -9.85 -6.79
CA SER A 29 -8.75 -9.73 -5.34
C SER A 29 -9.91 -9.05 -4.59
N ALA A 30 -10.82 -8.37 -5.31
CA ALA A 30 -11.85 -7.50 -4.72
C ALA A 30 -13.11 -8.16 -4.19
N LEU A 31 -13.45 -9.31 -4.74
CA LEU A 31 -14.66 -10.03 -4.36
C LEU A 31 -14.32 -11.24 -3.46
N ARG A 32 -13.06 -11.69 -3.49
CA ARG A 32 -12.46 -12.64 -2.52
C ARG A 32 -12.10 -11.98 -1.19
N ARG A 33 -12.04 -10.65 -1.17
CA ARG A 33 -11.83 -9.74 -0.02
C ARG A 33 -12.89 -9.81 1.09
N TRP A 34 -13.99 -10.53 0.91
CA TRP A 34 -15.16 -10.50 1.83
C TRP A 34 -15.35 -11.78 2.69
N MET A 35 -14.62 -12.87 2.43
CA MET A 35 -14.92 -14.22 2.97
C MET A 35 -14.23 -14.59 4.30
N ILE A 36 -13.93 -13.65 5.20
CA ILE A 36 -13.15 -13.93 6.43
C ILE A 36 -13.98 -14.67 7.52
N ALA A 37 -15.29 -14.88 7.34
CA ALA A 37 -16.17 -15.53 8.31
C ALA A 37 -17.06 -16.64 7.68
N GLY A 38 -16.45 -17.56 6.91
CA GLY A 38 -17.13 -18.56 6.08
C GLY A 38 -18.19 -19.45 6.76
N PRO A 39 -17.95 -20.05 7.94
CA PRO A 39 -18.92 -20.92 8.59
C PRO A 39 -20.11 -20.15 9.18
N GLU A 40 -19.85 -19.04 9.87
CA GLU A 40 -20.85 -18.23 10.57
C GLU A 40 -21.68 -17.34 9.62
N VAL A 41 -21.06 -16.78 8.58
CA VAL A 41 -21.76 -15.95 7.60
C VAL A 41 -22.62 -16.79 6.66
N SER A 42 -22.22 -18.03 6.35
CA SER A 42 -23.09 -18.96 5.62
C SER A 42 -24.38 -19.28 6.40
N HIS A 43 -24.28 -19.38 7.73
CA HIS A 43 -25.45 -19.53 8.60
C HIS A 43 -26.32 -18.26 8.64
N LEU A 44 -25.71 -17.07 8.67
CA LEU A 44 -26.43 -15.78 8.59
C LEU A 44 -27.14 -15.55 7.25
N VAL A 45 -26.54 -15.99 6.14
CA VAL A 45 -27.17 -15.93 4.81
C VAL A 45 -28.37 -16.89 4.75
N ALA A 46 -28.25 -18.10 5.30
CA ALA A 46 -29.38 -19.03 5.41
C ALA A 46 -30.52 -18.48 6.29
N GLN A 47 -30.20 -17.80 7.40
CA GLN A 47 -31.20 -17.12 8.23
C GLN A 47 -31.82 -15.89 7.54
N TYR A 48 -31.04 -15.16 6.73
CA TYR A 48 -31.52 -14.05 5.90
C TYR A 48 -32.49 -14.53 4.80
N GLU A 49 -32.20 -15.67 4.19
CA GLU A 49 -33.07 -16.32 3.19
C GLU A 49 -34.37 -16.83 3.82
N ALA A 50 -34.30 -17.45 5.00
CA ALA A 50 -35.46 -17.90 5.76
C ALA A 50 -36.38 -16.73 6.20
N ALA A 51 -35.78 -15.60 6.61
CA ALA A 51 -36.52 -14.38 6.99
C ALA A 51 -37.13 -13.64 5.78
N CYS A 52 -36.60 -13.85 4.57
CA CYS A 52 -37.11 -13.24 3.34
C CYS A 52 -38.27 -14.01 2.70
N GLY A 53 -38.72 -15.13 3.29
CA GLY A 53 -39.93 -15.83 2.86
C GLY A 53 -39.89 -16.28 1.41
N THR A 54 -38.80 -16.94 0.99
CA THR A 54 -38.70 -17.52 -0.35
C THR A 54 -39.73 -18.63 -0.53
N LYS A 55 -40.86 -18.28 -1.14
CA LYS A 55 -41.70 -19.27 -1.83
C LYS A 55 -40.87 -19.91 -2.92
N GLU A 56 -40.86 -21.25 -2.92
CA GLU A 56 -40.38 -22.06 -4.03
C GLU A 56 -41.11 -21.66 -5.32
N GLY A 57 -40.33 -21.57 -6.40
CA GLY A 57 -40.76 -21.85 -7.77
C GLY A 57 -41.96 -21.09 -8.31
N THR A 58 -41.70 -20.00 -9.03
CA THR A 58 -42.34 -19.84 -10.34
C THR A 58 -41.24 -19.57 -11.35
N GLU A 59 -40.98 -20.55 -12.20
CA GLU A 59 -40.19 -20.41 -13.40
C GLU A 59 -40.81 -19.29 -14.25
N HIS A 60 -40.13 -18.14 -14.31
CA HIS A 60 -40.22 -17.28 -15.47
C HIS A 60 -38.82 -17.13 -16.04
N THR A 61 -38.54 -17.98 -17.03
CA THR A 61 -37.47 -17.80 -18.00
C THR A 61 -37.74 -16.48 -18.74
N SER A 62 -37.06 -15.41 -18.34
CA SER A 62 -36.89 -14.25 -19.20
C SER A 62 -35.40 -14.06 -19.45
N HIS A 63 -35.02 -13.99 -20.72
CA HIS A 63 -33.63 -13.78 -21.13
C HIS A 63 -33.16 -12.42 -20.60
N HIS A 64 -31.86 -12.25 -20.30
CA HIS A 64 -31.32 -11.01 -19.72
C HIS A 64 -31.59 -9.73 -20.55
N GLU A 65 -31.95 -9.89 -21.83
CA GLU A 65 -32.33 -8.82 -22.76
C GLU A 65 -33.79 -8.36 -22.61
N GLU A 66 -34.66 -9.13 -21.94
CA GLU A 66 -36.10 -8.83 -21.81
C GLU A 66 -36.42 -7.94 -20.59
N THR A 67 -35.42 -7.55 -19.80
CA THR A 67 -35.65 -6.61 -18.71
C THR A 67 -35.98 -5.22 -19.25
N GLU A 68 -36.98 -4.56 -18.67
CA GLU A 68 -37.42 -3.22 -19.10
C GLU A 68 -36.28 -2.20 -19.16
N ARG A 69 -35.27 -2.35 -18.29
CA ARG A 69 -34.06 -1.53 -18.30
C ARG A 69 -33.12 -1.88 -19.45
N ALA A 70 -32.91 -3.16 -19.77
CA ALA A 70 -32.07 -3.55 -20.90
C ALA A 70 -32.72 -3.10 -22.22
N GLN A 71 -34.04 -3.25 -22.35
CA GLN A 71 -34.81 -2.74 -23.48
C GLN A 71 -34.70 -1.21 -23.59
N ARG A 72 -34.89 -0.48 -22.49
CA ARG A 72 -34.76 0.99 -22.49
C ARG A 72 -33.36 1.47 -22.88
N VAL A 73 -32.31 0.84 -22.32
CA VAL A 73 -30.91 1.17 -22.66
C VAL A 73 -30.60 0.78 -24.11
N PHE A 74 -31.15 -0.34 -24.59
CA PHE A 74 -31.02 -0.74 -25.99
C PHE A 74 -31.67 0.30 -26.91
N PHE A 75 -32.90 0.73 -26.63
CA PHE A 75 -33.56 1.79 -27.40
C PHE A 75 -32.79 3.11 -27.34
N GLU A 76 -32.33 3.55 -26.17
CA GLU A 76 -31.50 4.76 -26.04
C GLU A 76 -30.19 4.65 -26.85
N ASN A 77 -29.56 3.47 -26.89
CA ASN A 77 -28.33 3.25 -27.66
C ASN A 77 -28.60 3.19 -29.18
N VAL A 78 -29.71 2.58 -29.60
CA VAL A 78 -30.15 2.55 -31.00
C VAL A 78 -30.51 3.96 -31.47
N GLU A 79 -31.17 4.77 -30.63
CA GLU A 79 -31.43 6.18 -30.93
C GLU A 79 -30.13 6.97 -31.06
N LYS A 80 -29.18 6.82 -30.13
CA LYS A 80 -27.88 7.47 -30.21
C LYS A 80 -27.09 7.05 -31.45
N LEU A 81 -27.11 5.76 -31.80
CA LEU A 81 -26.44 5.26 -33.01
C LEU A 81 -27.13 5.78 -34.27
N SER A 82 -28.46 5.78 -34.32
CA SER A 82 -29.24 6.33 -35.43
C SER A 82 -28.97 7.83 -35.59
N GLN A 83 -28.92 8.56 -34.48
CA GLN A 83 -28.60 9.99 -34.47
C GLN A 83 -27.17 10.22 -34.95
N ALA A 84 -26.19 9.45 -34.49
CA ALA A 84 -24.81 9.53 -34.98
C ALA A 84 -24.71 9.23 -36.48
N MET A 85 -25.43 8.22 -37.00
CA MET A 85 -25.47 7.90 -38.44
C MET A 85 -26.18 8.99 -39.27
N LYS A 86 -27.16 9.70 -38.71
CA LYS A 86 -27.82 10.84 -39.36
C LYS A 86 -26.93 12.08 -39.37
N ASP A 87 -26.28 12.38 -38.25
CA ASP A 87 -25.50 13.60 -38.06
C ASP A 87 -24.11 13.50 -38.71
N MET A 88 -23.47 12.33 -38.61
CA MET A 88 -22.10 12.08 -39.08
C MET A 88 -22.04 11.27 -40.38
N GLY A 89 -23.19 10.93 -40.96
CA GLY A 89 -23.31 10.19 -42.22
C GLY A 89 -23.29 8.66 -42.05
N ASN A 90 -23.83 7.95 -43.04
CA ASN A 90 -23.92 6.49 -43.03
C ASN A 90 -22.52 5.87 -43.23
N PRO A 91 -21.99 5.13 -42.24
CA PRO A 91 -20.65 4.56 -42.31
C PRO A 91 -20.50 3.46 -43.37
N PHE A 92 -21.61 2.89 -43.87
CA PHE A 92 -21.58 1.89 -44.94
C PHE A 92 -21.50 2.50 -46.35
N GLN A 93 -21.59 3.82 -46.47
CA GLN A 93 -21.38 4.56 -47.72
C GLN A 93 -20.00 5.23 -47.79
N GLU A 94 -19.16 4.99 -46.77
CA GLU A 94 -17.83 5.58 -46.66
C GLU A 94 -16.85 4.75 -47.49
N GLU A 95 -16.25 5.36 -48.52
CA GLU A 95 -15.29 4.67 -49.42
C GLU A 95 -13.85 4.63 -48.87
N SER A 96 -13.60 5.23 -47.70
CA SER A 96 -12.27 5.23 -47.09
C SER A 96 -11.89 3.84 -46.56
N ARG A 97 -10.60 3.52 -46.65
CA ARG A 97 -10.01 2.33 -46.00
C ARG A 97 -9.61 2.57 -44.54
N ASP A 98 -9.87 3.77 -44.03
CA ASP A 98 -9.53 4.17 -42.67
C ASP A 98 -10.48 3.51 -41.66
N LEU A 99 -9.91 3.08 -40.53
CA LEU A 99 -10.70 2.58 -39.40
C LEU A 99 -11.15 3.76 -38.54
N LEU A 100 -12.43 4.11 -38.59
CA LEU A 100 -12.98 5.32 -37.99
C LEU A 100 -13.87 5.04 -36.78
N SER A 101 -13.88 5.94 -35.80
CA SER A 101 -14.94 6.01 -34.78
C SER A 101 -16.20 6.63 -35.38
N LEU A 102 -17.36 6.03 -35.13
CA LEU A 102 -18.64 6.46 -35.72
C LEU A 102 -19.16 7.80 -35.15
N ASP A 103 -18.87 8.08 -33.89
CA ASP A 103 -19.35 9.24 -33.15
C ASP A 103 -18.40 10.45 -33.22
N THR A 104 -17.10 10.21 -33.45
CA THR A 104 -16.08 11.29 -33.50
C THR A 104 -15.42 11.46 -34.86
N LYS A 105 -15.50 10.44 -35.73
CA LYS A 105 -14.73 10.33 -36.98
C LYS A 105 -13.21 10.33 -36.78
N ASP A 106 -12.73 10.03 -35.57
CA ASP A 106 -11.31 9.82 -35.31
C ASP A 106 -10.80 8.59 -36.08
N ILE A 107 -9.71 8.76 -36.81
CA ILE A 107 -9.03 7.68 -37.54
C ILE A 107 -8.10 6.93 -36.57
N ALA A 108 -8.25 5.61 -36.48
CA ALA A 108 -7.36 4.75 -35.72
C ALA A 108 -5.95 4.81 -36.30
N HIS A 109 -4.95 4.67 -35.43
CA HIS A 109 -3.56 4.67 -35.88
C HIS A 109 -3.30 3.53 -36.89
N HIS A 110 -2.46 3.77 -37.90
CA HIS A 110 -2.22 2.80 -38.98
C HIS A 110 -1.80 1.40 -38.46
N THR A 111 -1.06 1.34 -37.35
CA THR A 111 -0.67 0.07 -36.70
C THR A 111 -1.86 -0.69 -36.10
N ALA A 112 -2.93 -0.01 -35.68
CA ALA A 112 -4.15 -0.63 -35.20
C ALA A 112 -4.98 -1.20 -36.35
N ALA A 113 -5.09 -0.47 -37.47
CA ALA A 113 -5.73 -0.96 -38.68
C ALA A 113 -4.98 -2.18 -39.26
N GLU A 114 -3.64 -2.11 -39.32
CA GLU A 114 -2.80 -3.23 -39.73
C GLU A 114 -2.91 -4.42 -38.78
N LEU A 115 -2.95 -4.19 -37.46
CA LEU A 115 -3.17 -5.26 -36.47
C LEU A 115 -4.49 -5.97 -36.74
N ILE A 116 -5.60 -5.25 -36.91
CA ILE A 116 -6.92 -5.86 -37.15
C ILE A 116 -6.90 -6.64 -38.47
N GLY A 117 -6.35 -6.05 -39.53
CA GLY A 117 -6.24 -6.70 -40.84
C GLY A 117 -5.37 -7.97 -40.83
N THR A 118 -4.36 -8.03 -39.95
CA THR A 118 -3.42 -9.15 -39.85
C THR A 118 -3.62 -10.03 -38.61
N HIS A 119 -4.66 -9.78 -37.81
CA HIS A 119 -4.84 -10.39 -36.49
C HIS A 119 -4.94 -11.92 -36.59
N LEU A 120 -5.73 -12.42 -37.54
CA LEU A 120 -5.92 -13.85 -37.74
C LEU A 120 -4.60 -14.55 -38.06
N GLU A 121 -3.77 -13.96 -38.92
CA GLU A 121 -2.49 -14.53 -39.33
C GLU A 121 -1.48 -14.50 -38.18
N LYS A 122 -1.36 -13.36 -37.48
CA LYS A 122 -0.50 -13.21 -36.29
C LYS A 122 -0.91 -14.18 -35.17
N CYS A 123 -2.20 -14.42 -34.98
CA CYS A 123 -2.70 -15.41 -34.02
C CYS A 123 -2.34 -16.84 -34.42
N LYS A 124 -2.46 -17.19 -35.71
CA LYS A 124 -2.06 -18.52 -36.21
C LYS A 124 -0.57 -18.78 -36.01
N VAL A 125 0.29 -17.80 -36.33
CA VAL A 125 1.74 -17.90 -36.14
C VAL A 125 2.08 -18.12 -34.67
N ARG A 126 1.52 -17.32 -33.75
CA ARG A 126 1.76 -17.49 -32.31
C ARG A 126 1.25 -18.81 -31.75
N PHE A 127 0.12 -19.28 -32.26
CA PHE A 127 -0.40 -20.58 -31.88
C PHE A 127 0.55 -21.70 -32.32
N GLN A 128 1.09 -21.62 -33.53
CA GLN A 128 2.09 -22.57 -34.02
C GLN A 128 3.40 -22.52 -33.21
N GLU A 129 3.89 -21.33 -32.86
CA GLU A 129 5.06 -21.16 -31.99
C GLU A 129 4.84 -21.79 -30.61
N PHE A 130 3.66 -21.56 -30.02
CA PHE A 130 3.28 -22.18 -28.74
C PHE A 130 3.23 -23.71 -28.84
N MET A 131 2.58 -24.25 -29.87
CA MET A 131 2.49 -25.69 -30.08
C MET A 131 3.86 -26.32 -30.29
N LYS A 132 4.76 -25.67 -31.04
CA LYS A 132 6.14 -26.12 -31.25
C LYS A 132 6.97 -26.07 -29.95
N GLY A 133 6.72 -25.06 -29.10
CA GLY A 133 7.35 -24.95 -27.78
C GLY A 133 6.95 -26.06 -26.81
N LEU A 134 5.80 -26.72 -27.03
CA LEU A 134 5.34 -27.88 -26.25
C LEU A 134 5.89 -29.22 -26.77
N GLU A 135 6.47 -29.26 -27.97
CA GLU A 135 7.09 -30.46 -28.55
C GLU A 135 8.51 -30.73 -28.01
N GLY A 136 9.13 -29.75 -27.34
CA GLY A 136 10.39 -29.92 -26.62
C GLY A 136 10.17 -30.39 -25.17
N GLU A 137 11.09 -31.18 -24.63
CA GLU A 137 11.03 -31.77 -23.26
C GLU A 137 11.10 -30.75 -22.10
N GLU A 138 10.95 -29.45 -22.35
CA GLU A 138 10.91 -28.42 -21.30
C GLU A 138 9.47 -28.15 -20.86
N GLU A 139 9.07 -28.81 -19.76
CA GLU A 139 7.77 -28.65 -19.07
C GLU A 139 7.44 -27.19 -18.62
N SER A 140 8.43 -26.29 -18.74
CA SER A 140 8.36 -24.89 -18.30
C SER A 140 7.58 -23.97 -19.25
N THR A 141 7.49 -24.28 -20.55
CA THR A 141 6.88 -23.40 -21.57
C THR A 141 5.36 -23.29 -21.48
N PHE A 142 4.68 -24.30 -20.93
CA PHE A 142 3.21 -24.29 -20.77
C PHE A 142 2.72 -23.28 -19.71
N TYR A 143 3.52 -23.07 -18.65
CA TYR A 143 3.15 -22.19 -17.54
C TYR A 143 3.54 -20.73 -17.77
N GLU A 144 4.19 -20.42 -18.89
CA GLU A 144 4.57 -19.05 -19.22
C GLU A 144 3.35 -18.19 -19.62
N PRO A 145 3.25 -16.95 -19.11
CA PRO A 145 2.18 -16.04 -19.51
C PRO A 145 2.23 -15.68 -20.99
N ILE A 146 1.11 -15.87 -21.70
CA ILE A 146 0.96 -15.42 -23.10
C ILE A 146 1.04 -13.90 -23.15
N LYS A 147 2.06 -13.36 -23.85
CA LYS A 147 2.28 -11.92 -23.99
C LYS A 147 1.12 -11.26 -24.75
N LYS A 148 0.43 -10.32 -24.10
CA LYS A 148 -0.61 -9.49 -24.72
C LYS A 148 -0.02 -8.59 -25.81
N ASN A 149 -0.72 -8.46 -26.93
CA ASN A 149 -0.44 -7.43 -27.92
C ASN A 149 -0.89 -6.08 -27.37
N ARG A 150 0.05 -5.18 -27.09
CA ARG A 150 -0.24 -3.79 -26.75
C ARG A 150 -0.27 -2.99 -28.04
N VAL A 151 -1.40 -2.38 -28.36
CA VAL A 151 -1.52 -1.47 -29.50
C VAL A 151 -2.31 -0.24 -29.07
N ASP A 152 -1.80 0.92 -29.44
CA ASP A 152 -2.47 2.20 -29.27
C ASP A 152 -3.49 2.36 -30.38
N PHE A 153 -4.78 2.36 -30.01
CA PHE A 153 -5.88 2.23 -30.97
C PHE A 153 -6.26 3.59 -31.60
N PHE A 154 -6.81 4.53 -30.81
CA PHE A 154 -7.17 5.89 -31.26
C PHE A 154 -6.35 7.02 -30.61
N ARG A 155 -5.60 6.74 -29.53
CA ARG A 155 -4.78 7.73 -28.82
C ARG A 155 -3.31 7.45 -29.01
N GLN A 156 -2.57 8.41 -29.54
CA GLN A 156 -1.18 8.56 -29.15
C GLN A 156 -1.18 9.01 -27.69
N VAL A 157 -0.80 8.14 -26.76
CA VAL A 157 -0.19 8.63 -25.52
C VAL A 157 1.28 8.82 -25.89
N PRO A 158 1.76 10.03 -26.23
CA PRO A 158 3.18 10.27 -26.12
C PRO A 158 3.55 9.80 -24.72
N ALA A 159 4.53 8.90 -24.60
CA ALA A 159 4.94 8.33 -23.32
C ALA A 159 4.89 9.47 -22.30
N SER A 160 3.98 9.40 -21.33
CA SER A 160 3.86 10.46 -20.34
C SER A 160 5.09 10.32 -19.46
N VAL A 161 6.21 10.90 -19.91
CA VAL A 161 7.33 11.17 -19.05
C VAL A 161 6.75 12.16 -18.05
N ASP A 162 6.55 11.68 -16.84
CA ASP A 162 6.08 12.46 -15.71
C ASP A 162 6.89 13.77 -15.69
N SER A 163 6.26 14.88 -16.11
CA SER A 163 6.96 16.14 -16.39
C SER A 163 7.70 16.65 -15.16
N SER A 164 7.23 16.24 -13.97
CA SER A 164 7.87 16.46 -12.69
C SER A 164 9.22 15.74 -12.54
N LYS A 165 9.31 14.45 -12.94
CA LYS A 165 10.54 13.66 -12.86
C LYS A 165 11.60 14.14 -13.84
N GLN A 166 11.19 14.50 -15.05
CA GLN A 166 12.10 15.09 -16.04
C GLN A 166 12.68 16.42 -15.56
N LYS A 167 11.88 17.23 -14.85
CA LYS A 167 12.32 18.49 -14.26
C LYS A 167 13.37 18.25 -13.17
N VAL A 168 13.13 17.33 -12.24
CA VAL A 168 14.09 17.00 -11.16
C VAL A 168 15.41 16.51 -11.74
N LEU A 169 15.37 15.58 -12.71
CA LEU A 169 16.58 15.07 -13.35
C LEU A 169 17.38 16.20 -14.05
N LYS A 170 16.68 17.12 -14.72
CA LYS A 170 17.32 18.28 -15.35
C LYS A 170 17.97 19.21 -14.33
N GLU A 171 17.34 19.43 -13.19
CA GLU A 171 17.90 20.23 -12.09
C GLU A 171 19.13 19.55 -11.48
N ASP A 172 19.10 18.24 -11.26
CA ASP A 172 20.25 17.48 -10.78
C ASP A 172 21.41 17.50 -11.78
N CYS A 173 21.16 17.29 -13.08
CA CYS A 173 22.18 17.42 -14.12
C CYS A 173 22.81 18.82 -14.12
N GLN A 174 22.02 19.88 -13.97
CA GLN A 174 22.53 21.24 -13.87
C GLN A 174 23.36 21.44 -12.60
N LEU A 175 22.94 20.85 -11.48
CA LEU A 175 23.64 20.96 -10.21
C LEU A 175 24.99 20.25 -10.25
N PHE A 176 25.06 19.02 -10.78
CA PHE A 176 26.33 18.30 -10.95
C PHE A 176 27.25 18.98 -11.97
N SER A 177 26.69 19.58 -13.03
CA SER A 177 27.48 20.40 -13.95
C SER A 177 28.10 21.61 -13.25
N LYS A 178 27.34 22.26 -12.35
CA LYS A 178 27.86 23.36 -11.53
C LYS A 178 28.94 22.89 -10.57
N LEU A 179 28.72 21.75 -9.91
CA LEU A 179 29.68 21.14 -8.99
C LEU A 179 31.00 20.87 -9.70
N PHE A 180 30.96 20.23 -10.87
CA PHE A 180 32.15 19.93 -11.67
C PHE A 180 32.99 21.18 -11.97
N ILE A 181 32.36 22.23 -12.49
CA ILE A 181 33.05 23.50 -12.80
C ILE A 181 33.59 24.15 -11.52
N SER A 182 32.84 24.10 -10.42
CA SER A 182 33.22 24.71 -9.15
C SER A 182 34.39 23.96 -8.48
N CYS A 183 34.47 22.65 -8.62
CA CYS A 183 35.63 21.87 -8.17
C CYS A 183 36.92 22.26 -8.90
N GLN A 184 36.84 22.65 -10.18
CA GLN A 184 38.01 23.06 -10.96
C GLN A 184 38.50 24.47 -10.65
N SER A 185 37.60 25.37 -10.25
CA SER A 185 37.88 26.82 -10.19
C SER A 185 37.80 27.43 -8.80
N ARG A 186 37.16 26.74 -7.84
CA ARG A 186 36.83 27.26 -6.50
C ARG A 186 37.03 26.24 -5.38
N GLU A 187 37.73 25.14 -5.66
CA GLU A 187 38.04 24.09 -4.67
C GLU A 187 36.81 23.64 -3.86
N CYS A 188 35.68 23.39 -4.54
CA CYS A 188 34.45 23.00 -3.88
C CYS A 188 34.62 21.73 -3.03
N ASP A 189 34.27 21.81 -1.75
CA ASP A 189 34.35 20.68 -0.81
C ASP A 189 33.25 19.65 -1.10
N LEU A 190 33.66 18.49 -1.64
CA LEU A 190 32.77 17.38 -1.92
C LEU A 190 32.18 16.75 -0.65
N LYS A 191 32.90 16.74 0.47
CA LYS A 191 32.36 16.21 1.74
C LYS A 191 31.20 17.07 2.20
N GLU A 192 31.35 18.38 2.14
CA GLU A 192 30.28 19.31 2.48
C GLU A 192 29.11 19.20 1.50
N PHE A 193 29.37 19.06 0.20
CA PHE A 193 28.31 18.86 -0.80
C PHE A 193 27.40 17.66 -0.47
N PHE A 194 27.97 16.51 -0.12
CA PHE A 194 27.20 15.27 0.13
C PHE A 194 26.51 15.21 1.50
N ARG A 195 26.79 16.15 2.41
CA ARG A 195 26.02 16.34 3.67
C ARG A 195 24.65 16.97 3.45
N HIS A 196 24.43 17.55 2.27
CA HIS A 196 23.16 18.15 1.88
C HIS A 196 22.42 17.29 0.85
N GLU A 197 21.10 17.46 0.80
CA GLU A 197 20.29 16.93 -0.30
C GLU A 197 20.31 17.92 -1.47
N ASN A 198 20.14 17.42 -2.70
CA ASN A 198 20.03 18.27 -3.88
C ASN A 198 18.73 19.08 -3.90
N GLN A 199 17.70 18.55 -3.23
CA GLN A 199 16.33 19.06 -3.23
C GLN A 199 15.80 19.12 -1.79
N SER A 200 14.69 19.84 -1.58
CA SER A 200 14.06 19.96 -0.24
C SER A 200 13.51 18.63 0.31
N HIS A 201 13.37 17.63 -0.55
CA HIS A 201 12.99 16.27 -0.20
C HIS A 201 14.08 15.27 -0.66
N PRO A 202 14.58 14.40 0.23
CA PRO A 202 15.66 13.45 -0.06
C PRO A 202 15.22 12.40 -1.07
N ALA A 203 16.01 12.17 -2.12
CA ALA A 203 15.69 11.15 -3.15
C ALA A 203 15.63 9.73 -2.56
N ALA A 204 16.43 9.47 -1.53
CA ALA A 204 16.47 8.19 -0.83
C ALA A 204 15.18 7.88 -0.03
N LEU A 205 14.39 8.89 0.36
CA LEU A 205 13.16 8.72 1.15
C LEU A 205 11.92 9.32 0.47
N SER A 206 12.05 9.86 -0.75
CA SER A 206 10.90 10.43 -1.46
C SER A 206 11.00 10.33 -2.97
N ASP A 207 9.85 10.22 -3.63
CA ASP A 207 9.67 10.41 -5.07
C ASP A 207 8.94 11.74 -5.29
N GLY A 208 9.69 12.83 -5.43
CA GLY A 208 9.11 14.18 -5.59
C GLY A 208 8.27 14.63 -4.39
N GLY A 209 8.74 14.36 -3.17
CA GLY A 209 8.03 14.68 -1.92
C GLY A 209 6.91 13.71 -1.54
N LYS A 210 6.68 12.65 -2.33
CA LYS A 210 5.82 11.52 -1.93
C LYS A 210 6.64 10.43 -1.25
N LEU A 211 6.07 9.77 -0.24
CA LEU A 211 6.70 8.63 0.43
C LEU A 211 6.96 7.50 -0.58
N HIS A 212 8.11 6.83 -0.47
CA HIS A 212 8.31 5.55 -1.14
C HIS A 212 7.49 4.47 -0.44
N THR A 213 6.82 3.64 -1.22
CA THR A 213 6.09 2.47 -0.71
C THR A 213 6.97 1.22 -0.74
N CYS A 214 6.77 0.31 0.21
CA CYS A 214 7.37 -1.03 0.17
C CYS A 214 6.29 -2.13 0.15
N GLN A 215 6.65 -3.32 -0.34
CA GLN A 215 5.83 -4.51 -0.18
C GLN A 215 5.89 -5.01 1.28
N LYS A 216 4.96 -4.54 2.12
CA LYS A 216 4.84 -4.96 3.53
C LYS A 216 4.72 -6.49 3.68
N SER A 217 4.03 -7.14 2.74
CA SER A 217 3.81 -8.59 2.72
C SER A 217 5.11 -9.41 2.76
N HIS A 218 6.24 -8.87 2.28
CA HIS A 218 7.53 -9.54 2.42
C HIS A 218 7.95 -9.74 3.88
N LEU A 219 7.59 -8.82 4.78
CA LEU A 219 7.84 -9.01 6.20
C LEU A 219 7.00 -10.19 6.72
N THR A 220 5.73 -10.27 6.35
CA THR A 220 4.89 -11.39 6.76
C THR A 220 5.43 -12.73 6.26
N THR A 221 5.90 -12.82 5.01
CA THR A 221 6.57 -14.02 4.49
C THR A 221 7.82 -14.40 5.29
N ILE A 222 8.62 -13.41 5.73
CA ILE A 222 9.80 -13.65 6.57
C ILE A 222 9.37 -14.19 7.94
N LEU A 223 8.38 -13.55 8.58
CA LEU A 223 7.87 -13.99 9.88
C LEU A 223 7.28 -15.40 9.81
N GLU A 224 6.53 -15.70 8.76
CA GLU A 224 5.97 -17.03 8.52
C GLU A 224 7.05 -18.09 8.35
N SER A 225 8.18 -17.78 7.71
CA SER A 225 9.28 -18.74 7.57
C SER A 225 9.94 -19.12 8.89
N GLN A 226 9.66 -18.40 9.98
CA GLN A 226 10.19 -18.67 11.32
C GLN A 226 9.31 -19.65 12.12
N VAL A 227 8.13 -20.02 11.62
CA VAL A 227 7.15 -20.82 12.34
C VAL A 227 6.43 -21.80 11.42
N THR A 228 5.88 -22.86 11.99
CA THR A 228 5.01 -23.79 11.27
C THR A 228 3.56 -23.36 11.44
N THR A 229 2.87 -23.07 10.34
CA THR A 229 1.43 -22.77 10.38
C THR A 229 0.61 -24.07 10.29
N PRO A 230 -0.46 -24.23 11.10
CA PRO A 230 -1.31 -25.40 11.03
C PRO A 230 -2.14 -25.45 9.73
N GLU A 231 -2.53 -26.66 9.33
CA GLU A 231 -3.38 -26.89 8.14
C GLU A 231 -4.86 -26.58 8.40
N ALA A 232 -5.28 -26.57 9.66
CA ALA A 232 -6.65 -26.32 10.09
C ALA A 232 -6.75 -25.15 11.07
N GLU A 233 -7.94 -24.54 11.17
CA GLU A 233 -8.22 -23.44 12.09
C GLU A 233 -8.03 -23.89 13.54
N PRO A 234 -7.16 -23.23 14.33
CA PRO A 234 -7.01 -23.50 15.76
C PRO A 234 -8.29 -23.21 16.52
N ASP A 235 -8.57 -24.01 17.55
CA ASP A 235 -9.65 -23.71 18.49
C ASP A 235 -9.26 -22.52 19.37
N ALA A 236 -10.15 -21.54 19.51
CA ALA A 236 -9.89 -20.30 20.22
C ALA A 236 -11.08 -19.88 21.07
N ASP A 237 -10.87 -19.52 22.33
CA ASP A 237 -11.95 -19.07 23.23
C ASP A 237 -12.67 -17.83 22.68
N THR A 238 -11.91 -16.93 22.05
CA THR A 238 -12.39 -15.66 21.52
C THR A 238 -11.83 -15.36 20.13
N ILE A 239 -12.72 -14.96 19.23
CA ILE A 239 -12.40 -14.49 17.88
C ILE A 239 -12.67 -12.99 17.80
N ILE A 240 -11.66 -12.22 17.41
CA ILE A 240 -11.73 -10.77 17.25
C ILE A 240 -11.62 -10.46 15.76
N ILE A 241 -12.61 -9.73 15.25
CA ILE A 241 -12.69 -9.39 13.83
C ILE A 241 -12.49 -7.89 13.66
N ASP A 242 -11.62 -7.53 12.74
CA ASP A 242 -11.50 -6.17 12.23
C ASP A 242 -12.79 -5.76 11.51
N GLY A 243 -13.66 -5.03 12.21
CA GLY A 243 -14.79 -4.33 11.64
C GLY A 243 -14.31 -2.98 11.12
N ALA A 244 -13.64 -3.00 9.97
CA ALA A 244 -12.97 -1.89 9.30
C ALA A 244 -13.45 -0.50 9.76
N ALA A 245 -12.67 0.13 10.65
CA ALA A 245 -12.92 1.47 11.11
C ALA A 245 -12.87 2.48 9.96
N LEU A 246 -13.76 3.46 10.06
CA LEU A 246 -14.15 4.42 9.05
C LEU A 246 -13.08 5.48 8.79
N LYS A 247 -12.15 5.22 7.86
CA LYS A 247 -11.33 6.31 7.29
C LYS A 247 -12.20 7.21 6.39
N ALA A 248 -12.73 8.29 6.94
CA ALA A 248 -13.42 9.35 6.20
C ALA A 248 -12.42 10.29 5.47
N GLU A 249 -11.25 10.56 6.03
CA GLU A 249 -10.39 11.67 5.55
C GLU A 249 -9.37 11.29 4.46
N THR A 250 -8.87 10.05 4.39
CA THR A 250 -7.77 9.69 3.46
C THR A 250 -8.20 9.05 2.14
N ARG A 251 -9.51 8.89 1.88
CA ARG A 251 -10.03 8.22 0.66
C ARG A 251 -10.75 9.13 -0.32
N SER A 252 -10.79 10.44 -0.08
CA SER A 252 -11.43 11.47 -0.92
C SER A 252 -10.91 11.56 -2.36
N LYS A 253 -9.83 10.86 -2.72
CA LYS A 253 -9.19 10.92 -4.06
C LYS A 253 -9.67 9.89 -5.09
N ARG A 254 -10.68 9.05 -4.80
CA ARG A 254 -11.11 7.95 -5.70
C ARG A 254 -12.53 8.11 -6.28
N GLY A 255 -12.89 9.32 -6.72
CA GLY A 255 -14.17 9.58 -7.42
C GLY A 255 -15.42 9.35 -6.56
N ARG A 256 -16.59 9.79 -7.03
CA ARG A 256 -17.86 9.57 -6.31
C ARG A 256 -18.47 8.24 -6.73
N GLY A 257 -18.64 7.32 -5.78
CA GLY A 257 -19.48 6.14 -5.97
C GLY A 257 -20.96 6.49 -5.94
N VAL A 258 -21.83 5.55 -6.31
CA VAL A 258 -23.28 5.73 -6.14
C VAL A 258 -23.65 5.44 -4.69
N ARG A 259 -24.12 6.46 -3.98
CA ARG A 259 -24.66 6.34 -2.63
C ARG A 259 -25.91 5.43 -2.65
N ARG A 260 -25.96 4.46 -1.74
CA ARG A 260 -27.08 3.53 -1.57
C ARG A 260 -27.19 3.13 -0.10
N ARG A 261 -28.39 3.29 0.47
CA ARG A 261 -28.64 2.91 1.86
C ARG A 261 -28.54 1.39 2.07
N VAL A 262 -27.83 0.95 3.10
CA VAL A 262 -27.78 -0.48 3.51
C VAL A 262 -28.91 -0.78 4.49
N THR A 263 -29.75 -1.76 4.16
CA THR A 263 -30.83 -2.24 5.03
C THR A 263 -31.03 -3.74 4.85
N GLY A 264 -31.56 -4.42 5.89
CA GLY A 264 -31.83 -5.86 5.83
C GLY A 264 -32.97 -6.28 4.90
N LYS A 265 -33.65 -5.35 4.24
CA LYS A 265 -34.67 -5.61 3.20
C LYS A 265 -34.27 -5.05 1.83
N GLY A 266 -33.05 -4.50 1.72
CA GLY A 266 -32.56 -3.82 0.53
C GLY A 266 -32.02 -4.78 -0.52
N LYS A 267 -32.11 -4.37 -1.80
CA LYS A 267 -31.50 -5.12 -2.90
C LYS A 267 -29.97 -5.05 -2.84
N ILE A 268 -29.32 -6.21 -2.93
CA ILE A 268 -27.85 -6.34 -2.97
C ILE A 268 -27.27 -5.46 -4.09
N PRO A 269 -26.18 -4.71 -3.85
CA PRO A 269 -25.48 -3.96 -4.88
C PRO A 269 -25.07 -4.85 -6.06
N SER A 270 -25.47 -4.49 -7.28
CA SER A 270 -25.05 -5.18 -8.50
C SER A 270 -23.63 -4.80 -8.94
N ASN A 271 -23.16 -3.61 -8.56
CA ASN A 271 -21.79 -3.14 -8.82
C ASN A 271 -21.08 -2.79 -7.51
N TRP A 272 -20.50 -3.81 -6.89
CA TRP A 272 -19.78 -3.69 -5.61
C TRP A 272 -18.61 -2.72 -5.65
N ARG A 273 -17.87 -2.63 -6.76
CA ARG A 273 -16.75 -1.70 -6.87
C ARG A 273 -17.19 -0.25 -6.80
N ASN A 274 -18.30 0.08 -7.45
CA ASN A 274 -18.86 1.43 -7.40
C ASN A 274 -19.51 1.73 -6.04
N PHE A 275 -20.20 0.75 -5.46
CA PHE A 275 -20.80 0.84 -4.13
C PHE A 275 -19.74 1.09 -3.03
N LEU A 276 -18.65 0.32 -3.03
CA LEU A 276 -17.54 0.44 -2.08
C LEU A 276 -16.59 1.60 -2.40
N ARG A 277 -16.83 2.43 -3.43
CA ARG A 277 -16.09 3.69 -3.58
C ARG A 277 -16.65 4.78 -2.68
N GLU A 278 -17.94 4.74 -2.43
CA GLU A 278 -18.63 5.65 -1.52
C GLU A 278 -18.33 5.24 -0.06
N ASN A 279 -18.16 6.21 0.84
CA ASN A 279 -17.73 5.97 2.22
C ASN A 279 -18.90 5.66 3.16
N ASP A 280 -20.03 6.35 3.01
CA ASP A 280 -21.22 6.08 3.81
C ASP A 280 -21.74 4.66 3.56
N ASN A 281 -21.67 4.18 2.33
CA ASN A 281 -22.01 2.82 1.94
C ASN A 281 -21.17 1.78 2.68
N LYS A 282 -19.87 2.05 2.86
CA LYS A 282 -18.99 1.20 3.66
C LYS A 282 -19.43 1.25 5.12
N ALA A 283 -19.62 2.46 5.66
CA ALA A 283 -20.03 2.68 7.05
C ALA A 283 -21.29 1.89 7.39
N GLU A 284 -22.36 2.10 6.62
CA GLU A 284 -23.63 1.44 6.84
C GLU A 284 -23.52 -0.08 6.64
N LEU A 285 -22.70 -0.55 5.69
CA LEU A 285 -22.47 -1.97 5.50
C LEU A 285 -21.77 -2.61 6.69
N PHE A 286 -20.68 -2.01 7.18
CA PHE A 286 -19.93 -2.54 8.32
C PHE A 286 -20.77 -2.51 9.60
N ASN A 287 -21.53 -1.44 9.84
CA ASN A 287 -22.46 -1.36 10.96
C ASN A 287 -23.54 -2.44 10.89
N PHE A 288 -24.15 -2.63 9.72
CA PHE A 288 -25.16 -3.66 9.52
C PHE A 288 -24.60 -5.08 9.76
N LEU A 289 -23.38 -5.35 9.28
CA LEU A 289 -22.73 -6.65 9.48
C LEU A 289 -22.35 -6.88 10.95
N ALA A 290 -21.82 -5.86 11.64
CA ALA A 290 -21.52 -5.93 13.07
C ALA A 290 -22.77 -6.25 13.90
N ASP A 291 -23.91 -5.62 13.59
CA ASP A 291 -25.19 -5.90 14.25
C ASP A 291 -25.68 -7.32 13.99
N LYS A 292 -25.41 -7.88 12.81
CA LYS A 292 -25.76 -9.28 12.51
C LYS A 292 -24.89 -10.28 13.25
N ILE A 293 -23.61 -9.95 13.47
CA ILE A 293 -22.69 -10.80 14.24
C ILE A 293 -23.16 -10.94 15.69
N ALA A 294 -23.82 -9.92 16.25
CA ALA A 294 -24.43 -9.98 17.58
C ALA A 294 -25.42 -11.15 17.77
N HIS A 295 -26.01 -11.64 16.67
CA HIS A 295 -27.04 -12.66 16.68
C HIS A 295 -26.53 -14.04 16.24
N VAL A 296 -25.22 -14.19 16.00
CA VAL A 296 -24.63 -15.46 15.58
C VAL A 296 -24.36 -16.35 16.79
N ALA A 297 -24.99 -17.53 16.82
CA ALA A 297 -24.69 -18.54 17.82
C ALA A 297 -23.42 -19.32 17.44
N THR A 298 -22.31 -19.06 18.12
CA THR A 298 -21.05 -19.81 18.00
C THR A 298 -20.56 -20.34 19.35
N PRO A 299 -19.78 -21.43 19.35
CA PRO A 299 -19.12 -21.93 20.55
C PRO A 299 -18.06 -20.95 21.10
N ASN A 300 -17.50 -20.09 20.25
CA ASN A 300 -16.52 -19.08 20.63
C ASN A 300 -17.18 -17.71 20.88
N VAL A 301 -16.56 -16.85 21.68
CA VAL A 301 -16.95 -15.44 21.81
C VAL A 301 -16.46 -14.69 20.58
N VAL A 302 -17.34 -13.97 19.89
CA VAL A 302 -16.98 -13.10 18.75
C VAL A 302 -17.13 -11.65 19.19
N ILE A 303 -16.09 -10.84 18.96
CA ILE A 303 -16.09 -9.40 19.22
C ILE A 303 -15.71 -8.66 17.94
N VAL A 304 -16.50 -7.63 17.60
CA VAL A 304 -16.36 -6.83 16.39
C VAL A 304 -16.33 -5.36 16.75
N THR A 305 -15.40 -4.61 16.16
CA THR A 305 -15.36 -3.15 16.25
C THR A 305 -16.52 -2.51 15.47
N LYS A 306 -17.23 -1.55 16.06
CA LYS A 306 -18.33 -0.81 15.42
C LYS A 306 -18.23 0.68 15.74
N GLU A 307 -17.72 1.49 14.81
CA GLU A 307 -17.50 2.94 15.01
C GLU A 307 -16.65 3.22 16.26
N GLU A 308 -17.16 3.94 17.27
CA GLU A 308 -16.49 4.15 18.57
C GLU A 308 -16.84 3.06 19.61
N ASP A 309 -17.75 2.15 19.27
CA ASP A 309 -18.31 1.10 20.13
C ASP A 309 -17.91 -0.31 19.65
N ALA A 310 -18.39 -1.35 20.31
CA ALA A 310 -18.11 -2.75 20.00
C ALA A 310 -19.38 -3.57 20.08
N VAL A 311 -19.42 -4.68 19.34
CA VAL A 311 -20.53 -5.64 19.38
C VAL A 311 -19.97 -7.01 19.64
N SER A 312 -20.69 -7.80 20.45
CA SER A 312 -20.40 -9.21 20.66
C SER A 312 -21.62 -10.07 20.39
N ASN A 313 -21.38 -11.29 19.95
CA ASN A 313 -22.40 -12.32 19.81
C ASN A 313 -22.87 -12.93 21.13
N ARG A 314 -22.22 -12.58 22.24
CA ARG A 314 -22.62 -12.94 23.61
C ARG A 314 -22.84 -11.70 24.45
N THR A 315 -23.63 -11.85 25.51
CA THR A 315 -23.81 -10.80 26.51
C THR A 315 -22.56 -10.72 27.39
N ILE A 316 -21.63 -9.84 27.02
CA ILE A 316 -20.40 -9.55 27.75
C ILE A 316 -20.32 -8.06 28.10
N ASN A 317 -19.59 -7.72 29.16
CA ASN A 317 -19.41 -6.34 29.57
C ASN A 317 -18.40 -5.61 28.66
N LEU A 318 -18.89 -4.84 27.71
CA LEU A 318 -18.06 -4.10 26.75
C LEU A 318 -17.55 -2.73 27.25
N ALA A 319 -17.84 -2.36 28.51
CA ALA A 319 -17.36 -1.09 29.06
C ALA A 319 -15.83 -0.98 29.07
N GLY A 320 -15.10 -2.10 29.07
CA GLY A 320 -13.64 -2.13 28.95
C GLY A 320 -13.09 -1.79 27.55
N VAL A 321 -13.94 -1.80 26.52
CA VAL A 321 -13.53 -1.63 25.10
C VAL A 321 -14.26 -0.50 24.37
N ALA A 322 -15.32 0.07 24.97
CA ALA A 322 -16.11 1.17 24.42
C ALA A 322 -16.46 2.22 25.51
N PRO A 323 -16.51 3.52 25.16
CA PRO A 323 -16.08 4.10 23.88
C PRO A 323 -14.55 4.06 23.73
N CYS A 324 -14.07 3.95 22.50
CA CYS A 324 -12.65 3.90 22.16
C CYS A 324 -12.26 5.10 21.29
N SER A 325 -11.25 5.88 21.71
CA SER A 325 -10.76 7.04 20.95
C SER A 325 -9.76 6.68 19.85
N ARG A 326 -9.40 5.39 19.73
CA ARG A 326 -8.53 4.91 18.66
C ARG A 326 -9.30 4.85 17.34
N GLU A 327 -8.86 5.66 16.37
CA GLU A 327 -9.46 5.72 15.03
C GLU A 327 -9.13 4.48 14.18
N GLU A 328 -7.91 3.95 14.25
CA GLU A 328 -7.47 2.86 13.36
C GLU A 328 -7.81 1.46 13.93
N ALA A 329 -8.55 0.68 13.14
CA ALA A 329 -9.03 -0.64 13.56
C ALA A 329 -7.92 -1.66 13.82
N ASP A 330 -6.83 -1.61 13.04
CA ASP A 330 -5.64 -2.46 13.16
C ASP A 330 -4.94 -2.33 14.52
N THR A 331 -5.03 -1.16 15.16
CA THR A 331 -4.57 -0.97 16.53
C THR A 331 -5.65 -1.26 17.56
N ARG A 332 -6.92 -0.93 17.25
CA ARG A 332 -8.04 -1.10 18.17
C ARG A 332 -8.34 -2.55 18.54
N ILE A 333 -8.16 -3.49 17.62
CA ILE A 333 -8.35 -4.93 17.85
C ILE A 333 -7.60 -5.46 19.08
N PHE A 334 -6.47 -4.85 19.46
CA PHE A 334 -5.69 -5.29 20.62
C PHE A 334 -6.22 -4.76 21.96
N VAL A 335 -7.06 -3.72 21.96
CA VAL A 335 -7.88 -3.34 23.12
C VAL A 335 -8.90 -4.44 23.41
N HIS A 336 -9.51 -5.01 22.37
CA HIS A 336 -10.42 -6.15 22.50
C HIS A 336 -9.69 -7.42 22.96
N ALA A 337 -8.47 -7.65 22.45
CA ALA A 337 -7.66 -8.80 22.86
C ALA A 337 -7.34 -8.74 24.35
N ARG A 338 -6.87 -7.57 24.82
CA ARG A 338 -6.63 -7.34 26.24
C ARG A 338 -7.88 -7.57 27.09
N HIS A 339 -9.01 -7.00 26.71
CA HIS A 339 -10.25 -7.16 27.44
C HIS A 339 -10.72 -8.62 27.52
N ALA A 340 -10.61 -9.37 26.43
CA ALA A 340 -10.93 -10.79 26.41
C ALA A 340 -10.00 -11.59 27.34
N THR A 341 -8.70 -11.27 27.36
CA THR A 341 -7.75 -11.87 28.31
C THR A 341 -8.11 -11.57 29.77
N GLU A 342 -8.43 -10.31 30.08
CA GLU A 342 -8.88 -9.90 31.44
C GLU A 342 -10.18 -10.60 31.84
N ALA A 343 -11.04 -10.93 30.87
CA ALA A 343 -12.26 -11.72 31.07
C ALA A 343 -12.02 -13.24 31.18
N GLY A 344 -10.76 -13.70 31.05
CA GLY A 344 -10.35 -15.08 31.29
C GLY A 344 -10.00 -15.89 30.04
N SER A 345 -10.10 -15.34 28.83
CA SER A 345 -9.73 -16.05 27.60
C SER A 345 -8.26 -16.44 27.60
N LYS A 346 -7.96 -17.70 27.25
CA LYS A 346 -6.61 -18.27 27.19
C LYS A 346 -6.09 -18.37 25.77
N VAL A 347 -6.97 -18.53 24.80
CA VAL A 347 -6.64 -18.59 23.37
C VAL A 347 -7.46 -17.56 22.61
N ILE A 348 -6.78 -16.62 21.96
CA ILE A 348 -7.40 -15.55 21.15
C ILE A 348 -7.00 -15.69 19.68
N MET A 349 -7.98 -15.58 18.79
CA MET A 349 -7.79 -15.52 17.35
C MET A 349 -8.16 -14.14 16.81
N VAL A 350 -7.20 -13.45 16.22
CA VAL A 350 -7.41 -12.17 15.51
C VAL A 350 -7.54 -12.45 14.02
N LYS A 351 -8.64 -12.01 13.40
CA LYS A 351 -8.83 -12.12 11.94
C LYS A 351 -8.50 -10.78 11.27
N ALA A 352 -7.41 -10.74 10.52
CA ALA A 352 -6.93 -9.52 9.86
C ALA A 352 -6.18 -9.81 8.55
N SER A 353 -6.18 -8.84 7.63
CA SER A 353 -5.47 -8.95 6.35
C SER A 353 -4.28 -8.00 6.19
N ASP A 354 -4.06 -7.10 7.15
CA ASP A 354 -2.95 -6.13 7.08
C ASP A 354 -1.73 -6.63 7.86
N THR A 355 -0.55 -6.49 7.26
CA THR A 355 0.74 -6.86 7.88
C THR A 355 0.95 -6.12 9.19
N ASP A 356 0.44 -4.89 9.31
CA ASP A 356 0.58 -4.06 10.51
C ASP A 356 -0.03 -4.77 11.74
N VAL A 357 -1.12 -5.54 11.57
CA VAL A 357 -1.73 -6.33 12.65
C VAL A 357 -0.80 -7.44 13.14
N VAL A 358 -0.12 -8.17 12.25
CA VAL A 358 0.82 -9.23 12.66
C VAL A 358 1.99 -8.62 13.44
N VAL A 359 2.51 -7.48 12.98
CA VAL A 359 3.60 -6.74 13.64
C VAL A 359 3.19 -6.25 15.02
N ILE A 360 1.99 -5.68 15.17
CA ILE A 360 1.48 -5.23 16.47
C ILE A 360 1.23 -6.45 17.38
N ALA A 361 0.68 -7.54 16.87
CA ALA A 361 0.43 -8.77 17.64
C ALA A 361 1.70 -9.29 18.32
N VAL A 362 2.83 -9.33 17.59
CA VAL A 362 4.15 -9.70 18.13
C VAL A 362 4.54 -8.79 19.30
N SER A 363 4.32 -7.48 19.17
CA SER A 363 4.72 -6.51 20.19
C SER A 363 3.87 -6.56 21.47
N VAL A 364 2.57 -6.85 21.35
CA VAL A 364 1.65 -6.80 22.50
C VAL A 364 1.54 -8.14 23.23
N LEU A 365 2.04 -9.23 22.64
CA LEU A 365 1.88 -10.58 23.19
C LEU A 365 2.35 -10.65 24.64
N GLN A 366 3.54 -10.13 24.96
CA GLN A 366 4.09 -10.20 26.31
C GLN A 366 3.14 -9.58 27.34
N ALA A 367 2.61 -8.38 27.06
CA ALA A 367 1.65 -7.71 27.93
C ALA A 367 0.35 -8.51 28.09
N LEU A 368 -0.11 -9.21 27.05
CA LEU A 368 -1.27 -10.08 27.14
C LEU A 368 -0.98 -11.37 27.94
N GLN A 369 0.22 -11.93 27.83
CA GLN A 369 0.66 -13.10 28.59
C GLN A 369 0.74 -12.80 30.09
N GLU A 370 1.19 -11.60 30.47
CA GLU A 370 1.19 -11.13 31.86
C GLU A 370 -0.23 -11.07 32.47
N LEU A 371 -1.24 -10.83 31.62
CA LEU A 371 -2.66 -10.89 32.00
C LEU A 371 -3.25 -12.31 31.96
N GLY A 372 -2.45 -13.31 31.55
CA GLY A 372 -2.81 -14.72 31.58
C GLY A 372 -3.25 -15.31 30.24
N LEU A 373 -2.99 -14.65 29.11
CA LEU A 373 -3.16 -15.23 27.77
C LEU A 373 -2.12 -16.33 27.54
N GLN A 374 -2.52 -17.47 26.97
CA GLN A 374 -1.61 -18.57 26.64
C GLN A 374 -1.21 -18.54 25.17
N GLN A 375 -2.19 -18.34 24.28
CA GLN A 375 -1.95 -18.35 22.83
C GLN A 375 -2.64 -17.19 22.14
N LEU A 376 -1.89 -16.54 21.26
CA LEU A 376 -2.40 -15.57 20.29
C LEU A 376 -2.18 -16.10 18.88
N TRP A 377 -3.23 -16.08 18.09
CA TRP A 377 -3.24 -16.47 16.68
C TRP A 377 -3.68 -15.31 15.81
N VAL A 378 -3.08 -15.18 14.63
CA VAL A 378 -3.57 -14.27 13.59
C VAL A 378 -3.98 -15.07 12.37
N ALA A 379 -5.28 -15.10 12.08
CA ALA A 379 -5.79 -15.61 10.81
C ALA A 379 -5.49 -14.55 9.73
N PHE A 380 -4.49 -14.83 8.90
CA PHE A 380 -3.90 -13.92 7.93
C PHE A 380 -4.05 -14.45 6.50
N GLY A 381 -4.19 -13.55 5.53
CA GLY A 381 -4.43 -13.92 4.13
C GLY A 381 -5.89 -14.19 3.80
N GLN A 382 -6.16 -14.72 2.60
CA GLN A 382 -7.52 -14.84 2.07
C GLN A 382 -7.67 -16.10 1.21
N GLY A 383 -8.84 -16.74 1.27
CA GLY A 383 -9.17 -17.91 0.45
C GLY A 383 -8.19 -19.07 0.65
N GLN A 384 -7.61 -19.58 -0.43
CA GLN A 384 -6.62 -20.68 -0.39
C GLN A 384 -5.27 -20.26 0.22
N HIS A 385 -5.04 -18.96 0.43
CA HIS A 385 -3.84 -18.45 1.10
C HIS A 385 -4.12 -18.00 2.54
N LEU A 386 -5.33 -18.29 3.06
CA LEU A 386 -5.63 -18.10 4.48
C LEU A 386 -4.76 -19.06 5.29
N ARG A 387 -4.17 -18.53 6.36
CA ARG A 387 -3.27 -19.26 7.25
C ARG A 387 -3.36 -18.69 8.65
N TRP A 388 -2.98 -19.48 9.64
CA TRP A 388 -3.03 -19.09 11.05
C TRP A 388 -1.60 -18.93 11.56
N VAL A 389 -1.20 -17.70 11.83
CA VAL A 389 0.15 -17.38 12.32
C VAL A 389 0.16 -17.54 13.85
N PRO A 390 0.93 -18.49 14.42
CA PRO A 390 1.09 -18.62 15.86
C PRO A 390 2.02 -17.52 16.38
N VAL A 391 1.46 -16.43 16.90
CA VAL A 391 2.26 -15.29 17.37
C VAL A 391 3.11 -15.66 18.58
N HIS A 392 2.65 -16.60 19.39
CA HIS A 392 3.35 -17.12 20.55
C HIS A 392 4.63 -17.88 20.16
N ASP A 393 4.57 -18.76 19.17
CA ASP A 393 5.77 -19.44 18.65
C ASP A 393 6.68 -18.45 17.92
N LEU A 394 6.11 -17.49 17.19
CA LEU A 394 6.87 -16.46 16.49
C LEU A 394 7.71 -15.63 17.45
N CYS A 395 7.16 -15.22 18.59
CA CYS A 395 7.92 -14.49 19.61
C CYS A 395 9.05 -15.34 20.22
N CYS A 396 8.82 -16.65 20.40
CA CYS A 396 9.87 -17.58 20.84
C CYS A 396 11.03 -17.66 19.83
N THR A 397 10.72 -17.80 18.52
CA THR A 397 11.76 -17.89 17.48
C THR A 397 12.49 -16.56 17.28
N LEU A 398 11.77 -15.43 17.33
CA LEU A 398 12.36 -14.11 17.14
C LEU A 398 13.18 -13.62 18.33
N ALA A 399 12.93 -14.15 19.53
CA ALA A 399 13.57 -13.75 20.78
C ALA A 399 13.62 -12.22 20.92
N GLU A 400 14.80 -11.62 21.08
CA GLU A 400 14.98 -10.17 21.27
C GLU A 400 14.47 -9.33 20.07
N LYS A 401 14.44 -9.86 18.85
CA LYS A 401 13.92 -9.12 17.68
C LYS A 401 12.41 -8.84 17.78
N SER A 402 11.67 -9.64 18.54
CA SER A 402 10.23 -9.40 18.76
C SER A 402 9.97 -8.02 19.39
N LYS A 403 10.82 -7.60 20.35
CA LYS A 403 10.71 -6.33 21.07
C LYS A 403 10.97 -5.11 20.19
N GLY A 404 11.78 -5.28 19.13
CA GLY A 404 12.13 -4.21 18.19
C GLY A 404 11.24 -4.13 16.94
N MET A 405 10.24 -5.00 16.81
CA MET A 405 9.52 -5.20 15.55
C MET A 405 8.73 -3.95 15.10
N LEU A 406 8.12 -3.21 16.04
CA LEU A 406 7.34 -2.02 15.71
C LEU A 406 8.21 -0.95 15.04
N PHE A 407 9.32 -0.60 15.68
CA PHE A 407 10.23 0.40 15.15
C PHE A 407 10.88 -0.08 13.86
N PHE A 408 11.36 -1.32 13.78
CA PHE A 408 11.90 -1.89 12.55
C PHE A 408 10.91 -1.77 11.39
N HIS A 409 9.64 -2.11 11.63
CA HIS A 409 8.60 -2.02 10.60
C HIS A 409 8.32 -0.57 10.19
N ALA A 410 8.17 0.36 11.14
CA ALA A 410 7.98 1.78 10.81
C ALA A 410 9.19 2.35 10.05
N PHE A 411 10.40 2.11 10.56
CA PHE A 411 11.66 2.64 10.05
C PHE A 411 11.94 2.20 8.61
N THR A 412 11.59 0.97 8.26
CA THR A 412 11.83 0.41 6.92
C THR A 412 10.68 0.67 5.92
N GLY A 413 9.64 1.39 6.36
CA GLY A 413 8.51 1.84 5.56
C GLY A 413 7.18 1.21 5.94
N CYS A 414 6.15 2.03 6.13
CA CYS A 414 4.77 1.63 6.34
C CYS A 414 3.83 2.61 5.61
N ASP A 415 2.56 2.71 5.98
CA ASP A 415 1.62 3.59 5.24
C ASP A 415 1.91 5.08 5.43
N VAL A 416 2.48 5.45 6.58
CA VAL A 416 2.75 6.84 6.96
C VAL A 416 4.24 7.19 6.97
N ILE A 417 5.12 6.18 6.95
CA ILE A 417 6.59 6.34 6.95
C ILE A 417 7.18 5.80 5.66
N SER A 418 8.12 6.53 5.06
CA SER A 418 8.70 6.15 3.77
C SER A 418 9.54 4.87 3.87
N ALA A 419 9.49 4.05 2.84
CA ALA A 419 10.58 3.11 2.59
C ALA A 419 11.86 3.85 2.14
N PHE A 420 12.98 3.15 2.23
CA PHE A 420 14.24 3.59 1.64
C PHE A 420 14.28 3.20 0.16
N ARG A 421 14.73 4.08 -0.73
CA ARG A 421 14.74 3.83 -2.17
C ARG A 421 15.60 2.60 -2.49
N GLY A 422 15.00 1.62 -3.16
CA GLY A 422 15.67 0.38 -3.53
C GLY A 422 15.94 -0.58 -2.35
N LYS A 423 15.43 -0.28 -1.16
CA LYS A 423 15.56 -1.13 0.04
C LYS A 423 14.18 -1.47 0.59
N GLY A 424 13.88 -2.76 0.68
CA GLY A 424 12.61 -3.27 1.19
C GLY A 424 12.77 -4.01 2.51
N LYS A 425 11.65 -4.56 3.01
CA LYS A 425 11.61 -5.36 4.24
C LYS A 425 12.65 -6.48 4.26
N LYS A 426 12.79 -7.20 3.15
CA LYS A 426 13.76 -8.29 3.01
C LYS A 426 15.22 -7.83 3.17
N SER A 427 15.64 -6.79 2.46
CA SER A 427 17.02 -6.30 2.57
C SER A 427 17.32 -5.71 3.95
N ALA A 428 16.34 -5.04 4.56
CA ALA A 428 16.49 -4.51 5.90
C ALA A 428 16.56 -5.64 6.95
N TRP A 429 15.73 -6.67 6.82
CA TRP A 429 15.75 -7.85 7.69
C TRP A 429 17.11 -8.55 7.63
N GLN A 430 17.59 -8.82 6.42
CA GLN A 430 18.90 -9.45 6.21
C GLN A 430 20.06 -8.58 6.74
N THR A 431 19.86 -7.27 6.89
CA THR A 431 20.84 -6.37 7.52
C THR A 431 20.75 -6.49 9.05
N TRP A 432 19.54 -6.59 9.59
CA TRP A 432 19.33 -6.84 11.01
C TRP A 432 19.82 -8.22 11.47
N ASP A 433 19.90 -9.21 10.57
CA ASP A 433 20.53 -10.51 10.86
C ASP A 433 22.05 -10.44 11.07
N VAL A 434 22.71 -9.33 10.71
CA VAL A 434 24.16 -9.18 10.83
C VAL A 434 24.58 -7.93 11.61
N CYS A 435 23.64 -7.14 12.10
CA CYS A 435 23.85 -5.93 12.89
C CYS A 435 23.03 -6.03 14.17
N ASP A 436 23.53 -6.85 15.10
CA ASP A 436 22.83 -7.18 16.34
C ASP A 436 22.71 -5.96 17.27
N GLU A 437 23.64 -5.00 17.17
CA GLU A 437 23.66 -3.76 17.94
C GLU A 437 22.39 -2.92 17.71
N ALA A 438 21.79 -3.02 16.52
CA ALA A 438 20.54 -2.33 16.19
C ALA A 438 19.35 -2.85 17.00
N SER A 439 19.39 -4.10 17.51
CA SER A 439 18.28 -4.71 18.24
C SER A 439 17.93 -3.95 19.51
N GLY A 440 18.93 -3.44 20.24
CA GLY A 440 18.73 -2.65 21.45
C GLY A 440 18.00 -1.34 21.14
N VAL A 441 18.44 -0.62 20.10
CA VAL A 441 17.83 0.64 19.66
C VAL A 441 16.42 0.40 19.12
N PHE A 442 16.21 -0.63 18.31
CA PHE A 442 14.88 -0.97 17.80
C PHE A 442 13.90 -1.31 18.93
N SER A 443 14.36 -2.03 19.95
CA SER A 443 13.55 -2.36 21.13
C SER A 443 13.20 -1.12 21.94
N LYS A 444 14.18 -0.26 22.22
CA LYS A 444 13.99 1.02 22.91
C LYS A 444 12.98 1.92 22.19
N LEU A 445 13.13 2.10 20.88
CA LEU A 445 12.28 2.99 20.08
C LEU A 445 10.91 2.38 19.73
N SER A 446 10.68 1.10 20.03
CA SER A 446 9.37 0.47 19.95
C SER A 446 8.51 0.71 21.20
N GLN A 447 9.06 1.32 22.25
CA GLN A 447 8.39 1.55 23.53
C GLN A 447 7.94 3.01 23.69
N TYR A 448 6.93 3.21 24.54
CA TYR A 448 6.48 4.53 24.97
C TYR A 448 7.09 4.93 26.33
N PRO A 449 7.49 6.20 26.54
CA PRO A 449 7.66 7.23 25.52
C PRO A 449 8.96 7.01 24.74
N PRO A 450 8.97 7.18 23.40
CA PRO A 450 10.20 7.06 22.65
C PRO A 450 11.15 8.22 22.99
N VAL A 451 12.44 7.92 23.14
CA VAL A 451 13.51 8.90 23.28
C VAL A 451 14.60 8.54 22.27
N VAL A 452 14.92 9.47 21.38
CA VAL A 452 15.97 9.32 20.37
C VAL A 452 17.16 10.17 20.80
N ASP A 453 18.26 9.52 21.17
CA ASP A 453 19.53 10.17 21.49
C ASP A 453 20.56 10.03 20.37
N ASP A 454 21.73 10.64 20.55
CA ASP A 454 22.78 10.68 19.51
C ASP A 454 23.46 9.32 19.30
N GLU A 455 23.50 8.45 20.32
CA GLU A 455 24.01 7.08 20.19
C GLU A 455 23.04 6.21 19.40
N ASP A 456 21.72 6.33 19.65
CA ASP A 456 20.70 5.68 18.82
C ASP A 456 20.87 6.07 17.34
N LEU A 457 21.03 7.38 17.08
CA LEU A 457 21.23 7.90 15.73
C LEU A 457 22.54 7.41 15.11
N LYS A 458 23.58 7.13 15.91
CA LYS A 458 24.83 6.54 15.43
C LYS A 458 24.62 5.11 14.96
N THR A 459 24.05 4.25 15.81
CA THR A 459 23.74 2.86 15.44
C THR A 459 22.82 2.78 14.22
N LEU A 460 21.81 3.65 14.14
CA LEU A 460 20.88 3.68 13.00
C LEU A 460 21.54 4.18 11.71
N ARG A 461 22.55 5.06 11.79
CA ARG A 461 23.37 5.45 10.63
C ARG A 461 24.19 4.28 10.12
N GLU A 462 24.85 3.56 11.02
CA GLU A 462 25.65 2.37 10.69
C GLU A 462 24.78 1.28 10.05
N PHE A 463 23.61 1.02 10.63
CA PHE A 463 22.60 0.12 10.07
C PHE A 463 22.19 0.52 8.64
N VAL A 464 21.93 1.80 8.39
CA VAL A 464 21.56 2.29 7.05
C VAL A 464 22.73 2.18 6.08
N VAL A 465 23.96 2.50 6.49
CA VAL A 465 25.15 2.31 5.65
C VAL A 465 25.27 0.85 5.23
N MET A 466 25.18 -0.08 6.17
CA MET A 466 25.26 -1.52 5.90
C MET A 466 24.12 -2.02 5.02
N MET A 467 22.90 -1.52 5.24
CA MET A 467 21.73 -1.84 4.41
C MET A 467 21.92 -1.38 2.96
N TYR A 468 22.54 -0.22 2.75
CA TYR A 468 22.87 0.27 1.41
C TYR A 468 24.06 -0.47 0.81
N ASP A 469 25.09 -0.76 1.59
CA ASP A 469 26.31 -1.40 1.16
C ASP A 469 27.07 -2.08 2.31
N ARG A 470 27.00 -3.42 2.33
CA ARG A 470 27.64 -4.25 3.36
C ARG A 470 29.17 -4.19 3.35
N SER A 471 29.78 -3.74 2.27
CA SER A 471 31.23 -3.59 2.13
C SER A 471 31.72 -2.17 2.45
N SER A 472 30.83 -1.27 2.85
CA SER A 472 31.21 0.10 3.18
C SER A 472 31.99 0.15 4.48
N THR A 473 33.09 0.91 4.46
CA THR A 473 33.90 1.25 5.64
C THR A 473 33.62 2.68 6.13
N ALA A 474 32.53 3.29 5.67
CA ALA A 474 32.20 4.66 6.03
C ALA A 474 31.70 4.74 7.48
N GLU A 475 32.16 5.76 8.21
CA GLU A 475 31.76 6.01 9.60
C GLU A 475 30.32 6.56 9.73
N GLY A 476 29.71 6.97 8.61
CA GLY A 476 28.34 7.48 8.61
C GLY A 476 27.75 7.66 7.22
N VAL A 477 26.46 7.97 7.17
CA VAL A 477 25.70 8.06 5.92
C VAL A 477 26.21 9.15 4.97
N ASP A 478 26.73 10.28 5.47
CA ASP A 478 27.22 11.37 4.62
C ASP A 478 28.51 10.96 3.87
N ASP A 479 29.46 10.31 4.55
CA ASP A 479 30.67 9.78 3.92
C ASP A 479 30.34 8.60 2.98
N ALA A 480 29.39 7.75 3.38
CA ALA A 480 28.91 6.65 2.56
C ALA A 480 28.24 7.14 1.26
N ARG A 481 27.52 8.27 1.30
CA ARG A 481 26.94 8.90 0.11
C ARG A 481 28.02 9.28 -0.89
N LEU A 482 29.07 9.97 -0.44
CA LEU A 482 30.18 10.37 -1.30
C LEU A 482 30.91 9.14 -1.87
N ASP A 483 31.25 8.15 -1.04
CA ASP A 483 31.95 6.94 -1.49
C ASP A 483 31.12 6.15 -2.51
N MET A 484 29.83 5.91 -2.22
CA MET A 484 28.93 5.18 -3.12
C MET A 484 28.69 5.90 -4.44
N PHE A 485 28.55 7.22 -4.40
CA PHE A 485 28.37 8.02 -5.62
C PHE A 485 29.66 8.09 -6.43
N ALA A 486 30.76 8.51 -5.82
CA ALA A 486 32.00 8.82 -6.54
C ALA A 486 32.82 7.57 -6.89
N ARG A 487 33.02 6.63 -5.95
CA ARG A 487 33.84 5.43 -6.21
C ARG A 487 33.03 4.29 -6.80
N LYS A 488 31.81 4.08 -6.31
CA LYS A 488 30.96 2.96 -6.75
C LYS A 488 29.99 3.33 -7.87
N GLN A 489 30.00 4.59 -8.33
CA GLN A 489 29.22 5.09 -9.46
C GLN A 489 27.72 4.79 -9.34
N ARG A 490 27.19 4.80 -8.10
CA ARG A 490 25.77 4.57 -7.87
C ARG A 490 24.96 5.81 -8.28
N PRO A 491 23.77 5.63 -8.87
CA PRO A 491 22.84 6.74 -9.10
C PRO A 491 22.55 7.51 -7.82
N TYR A 492 22.35 8.82 -7.91
CA TYR A 492 22.09 9.68 -6.74
C TYR A 492 20.84 9.27 -5.94
N GLU A 493 19.83 8.70 -6.59
CA GLU A 493 18.65 8.18 -5.88
C GLU A 493 18.88 6.83 -5.18
N ALA A 494 20.03 6.18 -5.43
CA ALA A 494 20.40 4.86 -4.91
C ALA A 494 21.51 4.91 -3.83
N ILE A 495 21.78 6.09 -3.28
CA ILE A 495 22.65 6.29 -2.10
C ILE A 495 21.79 6.55 -0.84
N PRO A 496 22.31 6.36 0.38
CA PRO A 496 21.53 6.58 1.60
C PRO A 496 21.13 8.05 1.78
N PRO A 497 20.11 8.38 2.60
CA PRO A 497 19.77 9.76 2.93
C PRO A 497 20.91 10.45 3.71
N THR A 498 20.95 11.78 3.69
CA THR A 498 21.84 12.57 4.56
C THR A 498 21.57 12.30 6.04
N ARG A 499 22.56 12.60 6.90
CA ARG A 499 22.40 12.52 8.36
C ARG A 499 21.20 13.33 8.86
N SER A 500 21.00 14.55 8.33
CA SER A 500 19.88 15.40 8.72
C SER A 500 18.53 14.81 8.31
N ALA A 501 18.43 14.29 7.08
CA ALA A 501 17.21 13.64 6.61
C ALA A 501 16.89 12.35 7.35
N LEU A 502 17.92 11.52 7.62
CA LEU A 502 17.77 10.29 8.38
C LEU A 502 17.30 10.56 9.82
N LYS A 503 17.80 11.61 10.47
CA LYS A 503 17.33 12.00 11.82
C LYS A 503 15.83 12.27 11.85
N GLN A 504 15.30 13.02 10.87
CA GLN A 504 13.85 13.26 10.79
C GLN A 504 13.07 11.98 10.49
N HIS A 505 13.63 11.09 9.67
CA HIS A 505 13.04 9.78 9.38
C HIS A 505 12.94 8.89 10.62
N VAL A 506 14.02 8.81 11.41
CA VAL A 506 14.06 8.09 12.69
C VAL A 506 13.01 8.63 13.66
N LYS A 507 12.92 9.96 13.81
CA LYS A 507 11.90 10.57 14.66
C LYS A 507 10.49 10.15 14.25
N ARG A 508 10.16 10.21 12.96
CA ARG A 508 8.83 9.80 12.48
C ARG A 508 8.55 8.32 12.75
N ALA A 509 9.53 7.46 12.50
CA ALA A 509 9.42 6.02 12.78
C ALA A 509 9.24 5.71 14.27
N ALA A 510 10.00 6.39 15.14
CA ALA A 510 9.91 6.25 16.59
C ALA A 510 8.55 6.72 17.13
N TYR A 511 8.01 7.81 16.58
CA TYR A 511 6.68 8.27 16.92
C TYR A 511 5.60 7.25 16.51
N GLN A 512 5.67 6.71 15.29
CA GLN A 512 4.70 5.69 14.84
C GLN A 512 4.77 4.43 15.71
N ALA A 513 5.97 3.94 15.99
CA ALA A 513 6.17 2.73 16.78
C ALA A 513 5.83 2.95 18.25
N GLY A 514 6.51 3.89 18.91
CA GLY A 514 6.39 4.15 20.34
C GLY A 514 5.11 4.87 20.74
N CYS A 515 4.67 5.91 20.02
CA CYS A 515 3.50 6.71 20.43
C CYS A 515 2.17 6.15 19.92
N ILE A 516 2.14 5.50 18.75
CA ILE A 516 0.89 5.03 18.14
C ILE A 516 0.69 3.52 18.35
N TRP A 517 1.64 2.70 17.90
CA TRP A 517 1.49 1.24 17.90
C TRP A 517 1.75 0.57 19.26
N SER A 518 2.71 1.03 20.05
CA SER A 518 3.04 0.40 21.34
C SER A 518 1.87 0.48 22.34
N LEU A 519 1.02 1.49 22.20
CA LEU A 519 -0.15 1.73 23.04
C LEU A 519 -1.42 1.02 22.51
N SER A 520 -1.30 0.03 21.62
CA SER A 520 -2.46 -0.62 20.98
C SER A 520 -3.40 -1.37 21.95
N THR A 521 -2.93 -1.70 23.15
CA THR A 521 -3.76 -2.29 24.22
C THR A 521 -4.38 -1.23 25.15
N VAL A 522 -4.12 0.05 24.92
CA VAL A 522 -4.66 1.18 25.70
C VAL A 522 -5.88 1.75 24.99
N ARG A 523 -7.04 1.67 25.63
CA ARG A 523 -8.33 2.13 25.08
C ARG A 523 -8.37 3.63 24.78
N GLN A 524 -7.75 4.43 25.64
CA GLN A 524 -7.79 5.90 25.60
C GLN A 524 -6.36 6.44 25.76
N PRO A 525 -5.51 6.32 24.72
CA PRO A 525 -4.14 6.79 24.80
C PRO A 525 -4.09 8.32 24.74
N GLU A 526 -3.29 8.95 25.61
CA GLU A 526 -2.94 10.35 25.44
C GLU A 526 -1.97 10.48 24.25
N THR A 527 -2.48 10.99 23.13
CA THR A 527 -1.68 11.17 21.92
C THR A 527 -0.78 12.39 22.08
N GLN A 528 0.54 12.16 22.06
CA GLN A 528 1.50 13.24 21.94
C GLN A 528 1.32 13.93 20.59
N THR A 529 1.62 15.22 20.51
CA THR A 529 1.62 15.92 19.22
C THR A 529 2.73 15.36 18.31
N PRO A 530 2.48 15.11 17.01
CA PRO A 530 3.53 14.74 16.07
C PRO A 530 4.45 15.92 15.73
N ALA A 531 4.15 17.13 16.23
CA ALA A 531 5.05 18.28 16.11
C ALA A 531 6.43 17.92 16.70
N ASN A 532 7.50 18.27 15.98
CA ASN A 532 8.90 18.00 16.32
C ASN A 532 9.34 16.53 16.21
N TRP A 533 8.43 15.61 15.88
CA TRP A 533 8.71 14.21 15.54
C TRP A 533 8.95 14.01 14.04
N GLY A 534 9.46 15.03 13.35
CA GLY A 534 9.65 15.02 11.90
C GLY A 534 8.42 15.44 11.11
N TRP A 535 7.43 16.04 11.78
CA TRP A 535 6.32 16.79 11.19
C TRP A 535 6.24 18.20 11.74
N THR A 536 5.66 19.08 10.94
CA THR A 536 5.29 20.44 11.31
C THR A 536 3.85 20.74 10.87
N LYS A 537 3.16 21.61 11.59
CA LYS A 537 1.77 21.97 11.29
C LYS A 537 1.75 23.22 10.42
N LYS A 538 1.08 23.17 9.26
CA LYS A 538 0.81 24.34 8.41
C LYS A 538 -0.70 24.46 8.18
N GLY A 539 -1.33 25.43 8.84
CA GLY A 539 -2.80 25.49 8.92
C GLY A 539 -3.34 24.26 9.64
N ASP A 540 -4.31 23.58 9.04
CA ASP A 540 -4.92 22.35 9.58
C ASP A 540 -4.23 21.06 9.12
N LEU A 541 -3.17 21.16 8.31
CA LEU A 541 -2.49 20.00 7.72
C LEU A 541 -1.10 19.77 8.32
N TRP A 542 -0.80 18.50 8.60
CA TRP A 542 0.54 18.06 8.94
C TRP A 542 1.40 17.91 7.69
N GLN A 543 2.60 18.49 7.71
CA GLN A 543 3.60 18.36 6.65
C GLN A 543 4.85 17.68 7.18
N ILE A 544 5.44 16.84 6.34
CA ILE A 544 6.70 16.15 6.66
C ILE A 544 7.84 17.17 6.66
N VAL A 545 8.64 17.14 7.72
CA VAL A 545 9.95 17.79 7.76
C VAL A 545 10.96 16.78 7.26
N TRP A 546 11.38 16.93 6.01
CA TRP A 546 12.24 15.96 5.35
C TRP A 546 13.69 16.00 5.84
N THR A 547 14.21 17.20 6.07
CA THR A 547 15.58 17.51 6.52
C THR A 547 15.55 18.88 7.19
N GLU A 548 16.51 19.16 8.08
CA GLU A 548 16.70 20.49 8.70
C GLU A 548 17.66 21.36 7.89
N LEU A 549 18.46 20.76 7.00
CA LEU A 549 19.40 21.48 6.14
C LEU A 549 18.72 21.92 4.83
N SER A 550 19.01 23.15 4.41
CA SER A 550 18.63 23.63 3.08
C SER A 550 19.29 22.80 1.97
N PRO A 551 18.69 22.73 0.77
CA PRO A 551 19.31 22.11 -0.38
C PRO A 551 20.69 22.70 -0.68
N ILE A 552 21.61 21.88 -1.19
CA ILE A 552 23.01 22.29 -1.39
C ILE A 552 23.18 23.51 -2.31
N ALA A 553 22.25 23.71 -3.25
CA ALA A 553 22.25 24.87 -4.15
C ALA A 553 22.03 26.21 -3.41
N GLU A 554 21.45 26.18 -2.21
CA GLU A 554 21.18 27.34 -1.37
C GLU A 554 22.30 27.58 -0.33
N SER A 555 22.95 26.52 0.14
CA SER A 555 23.99 26.59 1.19
C SER A 555 25.41 26.70 0.64
N CYS A 556 25.71 26.14 -0.53
CA CYS A 556 27.07 26.13 -1.06
C CYS A 556 27.38 27.38 -1.88
N GLN A 557 28.20 28.27 -1.30
CA GLN A 557 28.61 29.52 -1.95
C GLN A 557 29.40 29.26 -3.23
N GLN A 558 30.21 28.20 -3.28
CA GLN A 558 31.05 27.84 -4.43
C GLN A 558 30.22 27.54 -5.69
N LEU A 559 28.94 27.17 -5.56
CA LEU A 559 28.02 26.96 -6.69
C LEU A 559 27.41 28.26 -7.23
N THR A 560 27.73 29.41 -6.64
CA THR A 560 27.16 30.72 -7.00
C THR A 560 27.58 31.14 -8.41
N LYS A 561 26.62 31.48 -9.27
CA LYS A 561 26.91 32.17 -10.53
C LYS A 561 26.43 33.61 -10.50
N CYS A 562 27.19 34.51 -11.12
CA CYS A 562 26.73 35.88 -11.33
C CYS A 562 26.12 36.06 -12.73
N GLY A 563 25.15 36.97 -12.84
CA GLY A 563 24.55 37.41 -14.09
C GLY A 563 25.05 38.77 -14.56
N CYS A 564 26.23 39.20 -14.11
CA CYS A 564 26.79 40.50 -14.47
C CYS A 564 27.07 40.54 -15.97
N LYS A 565 26.81 41.67 -16.65
CA LYS A 565 26.94 41.78 -18.11
C LYS A 565 28.37 42.11 -18.58
N SER A 566 29.15 42.77 -17.73
CA SER A 566 30.53 43.17 -18.00
C SER A 566 31.46 42.56 -16.94
N GLU A 567 31.75 43.29 -15.87
CA GLU A 567 32.65 42.86 -14.80
C GLU A 567 31.89 42.62 -13.50
N CYS A 568 32.40 41.71 -12.68
CA CYS A 568 31.85 41.43 -11.36
C CYS A 568 32.43 42.42 -10.33
N CYS A 569 31.60 43.34 -9.86
CA CYS A 569 31.97 44.35 -8.86
C CYS A 569 30.87 44.55 -7.81
N SER A 570 31.23 45.15 -6.67
CA SER A 570 30.35 45.70 -5.61
C SER A 570 29.18 44.80 -5.17
N ARG A 571 28.07 44.80 -5.91
CA ARG A 571 26.81 44.06 -5.63
C ARG A 571 26.77 42.65 -6.21
N CYS A 572 27.78 42.25 -6.97
CA CYS A 572 27.90 40.91 -7.54
C CYS A 572 28.10 39.88 -6.42
N LYS A 573 27.30 38.80 -6.40
CA LYS A 573 27.42 37.74 -5.37
C LYS A 573 28.80 37.06 -5.37
N CYS A 574 29.40 36.83 -6.55
CA CYS A 574 30.75 36.27 -6.62
C CYS A 574 31.77 37.21 -5.94
N TYR A 575 31.70 38.51 -6.20
CA TYR A 575 32.55 39.50 -5.53
C TYR A 575 32.30 39.56 -4.01
N CYS A 576 31.04 39.58 -3.59
CA CYS A 576 30.66 39.62 -2.17
C CYS A 576 31.15 38.40 -1.39
N PHE A 577 31.21 37.23 -2.03
CA PHE A 577 31.69 35.98 -1.43
C PHE A 577 33.20 35.77 -1.65
N GLY A 578 33.92 36.71 -2.26
CA GLY A 578 35.35 36.55 -2.57
C GLY A 578 35.65 35.41 -3.55
N LEU A 579 34.69 35.05 -4.40
CA LEU A 579 34.81 33.95 -5.34
C LEU A 579 35.27 34.44 -6.72
N THR A 580 36.22 33.72 -7.32
CA THR A 580 36.59 33.86 -8.73
C THR A 580 35.39 33.57 -9.63
N CYS A 581 35.22 34.32 -10.71
CA CYS A 581 34.18 34.03 -11.69
C CYS A 581 34.50 32.72 -12.42
N THR A 582 33.46 31.99 -12.83
CA THR A 582 33.60 30.70 -13.51
C THR A 582 32.91 30.71 -14.85
N ALA A 583 33.11 29.69 -15.67
CA ALA A 583 32.40 29.52 -16.95
C ALA A 583 30.86 29.44 -16.79
N LEU A 584 30.34 29.29 -15.57
CA LEU A 584 28.91 29.36 -15.26
C LEU A 584 28.38 30.80 -15.16
N CYS A 585 29.26 31.78 -14.98
CA CYS A 585 28.93 33.19 -14.82
C CYS A 585 28.70 33.85 -16.19
N SER A 586 27.78 34.81 -16.25
CA SER A 586 27.49 35.55 -17.49
C SER A 586 28.43 36.73 -17.74
N CYS A 587 29.32 37.03 -16.79
CA CYS A 587 30.28 38.12 -16.89
C CYS A 587 31.44 37.77 -17.84
N ARG A 588 32.16 38.80 -18.29
CA ARG A 588 33.35 38.65 -19.14
C ARG A 588 34.66 38.62 -18.34
N CYS A 589 34.59 38.40 -17.03
CA CYS A 589 35.77 38.21 -16.20
C CYS A 589 36.52 36.95 -16.65
N GLU A 590 37.86 36.99 -16.61
CA GLU A 590 38.69 35.80 -16.84
C GLU A 590 38.37 34.73 -15.77
N VAL A 591 38.33 33.47 -16.23
CA VAL A 591 37.93 32.28 -15.46
C VAL A 591 39.14 31.53 -14.96
#